data_AF-A0A1G9LVP3-F1
#
_entry.id   AF-A0A1G9LVP3-F1
#
_cell.length_a   1.000
_cell.length_b   1.000
_cell.length_c   1.000
_cell.angle_alpha   90.00
_cell.angle_beta   90.00
_cell.angle_gamma   90.00
#
_symmetry.space_group_name_H-M   'P 1'
#
loop_
_entity.id
_entity.type
_entity.pdbx_description
1 polymer ?
#
loop_
_entity_poly.entity_id
_entity_poly.type
_entity_poly.pdbx_seq_one_letter_code
_entity_poly.pdbx_strand_id
1 'polypeptide(L)'
;MVTPANERDSKTGVSVVTEQEDFEETYHKRYIFERKIAELFFRHGMRRARFFGKRKIEFQMICKALAVNIKRLPKLLGDVPGVCLEKAKDVLGTGNNEKKATSSTV
;
A
#
# COMPACT_ATOMS: atom_id res chain seq x y z
N MET A 1 -3.07 8.53 56.17
CA MET A 1 -2.00 9.40 55.62
C MET A 1 -1.81 9.00 54.16
N VAL A 2 -2.38 9.79 53.24
CA VAL A 2 -2.29 9.60 51.80
C VAL A 2 -1.22 10.56 51.31
N THR A 3 -0.12 10.06 50.77
CA THR A 3 0.87 10.88 50.07
C THR A 3 0.32 11.22 48.67
N PRO A 4 0.36 12.49 48.25
CA PRO A 4 -0.18 12.90 46.95
C PRO A 4 0.77 12.57 45.79
N ALA A 5 0.13 12.53 44.61
CA ALA A 5 0.65 12.21 43.30
C ALA A 5 2.04 12.77 42.98
N ASN A 6 2.90 11.89 42.43
CA ASN A 6 4.17 12.25 41.81
C ASN A 6 3.87 12.87 40.43
N GLU A 7 3.95 14.20 40.39
CA GLU A 7 3.80 15.09 39.24
C GLU A 7 5.02 14.99 38.29
N ARG A 8 5.26 13.83 37.67
CA ARG A 8 6.44 13.63 36.80
C ARG A 8 6.25 12.89 35.47
N ASP A 9 5.02 12.70 35.00
CA ASP A 9 4.78 12.02 33.71
C ASP A 9 4.23 12.96 32.61
N SER A 10 4.48 14.27 32.70
CA SER A 10 3.98 15.25 31.73
C SER A 10 4.82 15.41 30.45
N LYS A 11 5.80 14.54 30.16
CA LYS A 11 6.71 14.75 29.00
C LYS A 11 7.03 13.56 28.09
N THR A 12 6.38 12.41 28.26
CA THR A 12 6.46 11.33 27.27
C THR A 12 5.10 10.68 27.15
N GLY A 13 4.34 11.09 26.14
CA GLY A 13 3.12 10.41 25.72
C GLY A 13 3.45 9.07 25.09
N VAL A 14 3.92 8.11 25.88
CA VAL A 14 3.92 6.70 25.52
C VAL A 14 2.73 6.10 26.24
N SER A 15 1.57 6.16 25.57
CA SER A 15 0.43 5.34 25.96
C SER A 15 0.86 3.89 25.83
N VAL A 16 0.88 3.18 26.96
CA VAL A 16 1.00 1.72 26.98
C VAL A 16 -0.29 1.19 26.36
N VAL A 17 -0.29 1.03 25.03
CA VAL A 17 -1.38 0.36 24.33
C VAL A 17 -1.31 -1.10 24.74
N THR A 18 -2.42 -1.62 25.24
CA THR A 18 -2.47 -3.01 25.65
C THR A 18 -2.44 -3.89 24.41
N GLU A 19 -1.64 -4.95 24.39
CA GLU A 19 -1.46 -5.90 23.27
C GLU A 19 -2.79 -6.39 22.64
N GLN A 20 -3.88 -6.30 23.40
CA GLN A 20 -5.23 -6.72 23.04
C GLN A 20 -5.96 -5.70 22.14
N GLU A 21 -5.76 -4.40 22.36
CA GLU A 21 -6.36 -3.33 21.55
C GLU A 21 -5.68 -3.23 20.17
N ASP A 22 -4.35 -3.37 20.13
CA ASP A 22 -3.57 -3.43 18.88
C ASP A 22 -3.92 -4.66 18.03
N PHE A 23 -4.24 -5.78 18.68
CA PHE A 23 -4.66 -7.00 18.00
C PHE A 23 -6.04 -6.84 17.33
N GLU A 24 -7.01 -6.27 18.04
CA GLU A 24 -8.36 -6.03 17.47
C GLU A 24 -8.30 -5.06 16.29
N GLU A 25 -7.53 -3.97 16.40
CA GLU A 25 -7.41 -3.00 15.31
C GLU A 25 -6.74 -3.60 14.06
N THR A 26 -5.73 -4.45 14.27
CA THR A 26 -5.06 -5.18 13.17
C THR A 26 -5.97 -6.24 12.57
N TYR A 27 -6.74 -6.93 13.40
CA TYR A 27 -7.70 -7.96 12.96
C TYR A 27 -8.80 -7.34 12.08
N HIS A 28 -9.30 -6.16 12.43
CA HIS A 28 -10.28 -5.43 11.61
C HIS A 28 -9.72 -4.97 10.25
N LYS A 29 -8.40 -4.80 10.10
CA LYS A 29 -7.77 -4.44 8.82
C LYS A 29 -7.51 -5.65 7.90
N ARG A 30 -7.61 -6.87 8.44
CA ARG A 30 -7.30 -8.13 7.72
C ARG A 30 -8.16 -8.36 6.48
N TYR A 31 -9.45 -8.00 6.52
CA TYR A 31 -10.38 -8.26 5.41
C TYR A 31 -9.91 -7.60 4.09
N ILE A 32 -9.20 -6.48 4.18
CA ILE A 32 -8.68 -5.75 3.01
C ILE A 32 -7.66 -6.62 2.26
N PHE A 33 -6.80 -7.32 3.01
CA PHE A 33 -5.82 -8.23 2.45
C PHE A 33 -6.47 -9.49 1.88
N GLU A 34 -7.41 -10.10 2.60
CA GLU A 34 -8.11 -11.32 2.15
C GLU A 34 -8.90 -11.08 0.87
N ARG A 35 -9.55 -9.92 0.75
CA ARG A 35 -10.23 -9.51 -0.48
C ARG A 35 -9.26 -9.40 -1.67
N LYS A 36 -8.02 -8.98 -1.43
CA LYS A 36 -6.99 -8.90 -2.49
C LYS A 36 -6.43 -10.26 -2.87
N ILE A 37 -6.25 -11.13 -1.90
CA ILE A 37 -5.90 -12.54 -2.12
C ILE A 37 -6.99 -13.22 -2.96
N ALA A 38 -8.27 -12.97 -2.64
CA ALA A 38 -9.39 -13.47 -3.44
C ALA A 38 -9.37 -12.94 -4.88
N GLU A 39 -9.12 -11.64 -5.09
CA GLU A 39 -8.98 -11.05 -6.44
C GLU A 39 -7.88 -11.76 -7.26
N LEU A 40 -6.73 -12.04 -6.65
CA LEU A 40 -5.65 -12.78 -7.30
C LEU A 40 -6.09 -14.19 -7.72
N PHE A 41 -6.76 -14.92 -6.83
CA PHE A 41 -7.23 -16.28 -7.12
C PHE A 41 -8.32 -16.33 -8.18
N PHE A 42 -9.35 -15.50 -8.06
CA PHE A 42 -10.55 -15.57 -8.90
C PHE A 42 -10.43 -14.78 -10.21
N ARG A 43 -9.78 -13.61 -10.21
CA ARG A 43 -9.70 -12.75 -11.40
C ARG A 43 -8.39 -12.89 -12.17
N HIS A 44 -7.28 -13.15 -11.48
CA HIS A 44 -5.96 -13.26 -12.12
C HIS A 44 -5.47 -14.72 -12.28
N GLY A 45 -6.35 -15.69 -12.00
CA GLY A 45 -6.12 -17.10 -12.27
C GLY A 45 -4.93 -17.66 -11.51
N MET A 46 -4.70 -17.21 -10.27
CA MET A 46 -3.60 -17.69 -9.42
C MET A 46 -3.74 -19.19 -9.09
N ARG A 47 -4.96 -19.75 -9.18
CA ARG A 47 -5.23 -21.21 -9.09
C ARG A 47 -4.73 -22.03 -10.28
N ARG A 48 -4.43 -21.39 -11.41
CA ARG A 48 -4.01 -22.07 -12.64
C ARG A 48 -2.52 -21.83 -12.86
N ALA A 49 -1.75 -22.90 -12.75
CA ALA A 49 -0.34 -22.92 -13.16
C ALA A 49 -0.28 -23.07 -14.70
N ARG A 50 0.41 -22.14 -15.38
CA ARG A 50 0.73 -22.27 -16.81
C ARG A 50 1.98 -23.12 -17.01
N PHE A 51 2.92 -23.07 -16.06
CA PHE A 51 4.19 -23.75 -16.15
C PHE A 51 4.23 -24.99 -15.26
N PHE A 52 5.04 -25.97 -15.67
CA PHE A 52 5.38 -27.13 -14.85
C PHE A 52 6.63 -26.86 -14.01
N GLY A 53 6.62 -27.32 -12.76
CA GLY A 53 7.72 -27.18 -11.80
C GLY A 53 7.56 -25.99 -10.85
N LYS A 54 7.85 -26.22 -9.55
CA LYS A 54 7.60 -25.27 -8.45
C LYS A 54 8.21 -23.89 -8.70
N ARG A 55 9.49 -23.83 -9.08
CA ARG A 55 10.21 -22.56 -9.33
C ARG A 55 9.54 -21.68 -10.40
N LYS A 56 9.05 -22.29 -11.49
CA LYS A 56 8.38 -21.54 -12.58
C LYS A 56 6.99 -21.06 -12.15
N ILE A 57 6.30 -21.85 -11.34
CA ILE A 57 5.01 -21.47 -10.75
C ILE A 57 5.22 -20.31 -9.78
N GLU A 58 6.21 -20.37 -8.89
CA GLU A 58 6.54 -19.28 -7.96
C GLU A 58 6.80 -17.97 -8.70
N PHE A 59 7.61 -17.99 -9.76
CA PHE A 59 7.84 -16.82 -10.60
C PHE A 59 6.54 -16.28 -11.20
N GLN A 60 5.69 -17.15 -11.77
CA GLN A 60 4.38 -16.75 -12.29
C GLN A 60 3.50 -16.09 -11.22
N MET A 61 3.52 -16.61 -10.00
CA MET A 61 2.72 -16.11 -8.87
C MET A 61 3.20 -14.71 -8.44
N ILE A 62 4.52 -14.52 -8.35
CA ILE A 62 5.14 -13.23 -8.03
C ILE A 62 4.79 -12.20 -9.10
N CYS A 63 4.90 -12.54 -10.40
CA CYS A 63 4.56 -11.61 -11.48
C CYS A 63 3.08 -11.19 -11.44
N LYS A 64 2.16 -12.13 -11.14
CA LYS A 64 0.73 -11.83 -11.01
C LYS A 64 0.45 -10.91 -9.81
N ALA A 65 1.08 -11.19 -8.67
CA ALA A 65 0.97 -10.33 -7.48
C ALA A 65 1.50 -8.92 -7.76
N LEU A 66 2.66 -8.81 -8.42
CA LEU A 66 3.25 -7.55 -8.82
C LEU A 66 2.31 -6.75 -9.74
N ALA A 67 1.71 -7.39 -10.74
CA ALA A 67 0.78 -6.72 -11.65
C ALA A 67 -0.45 -6.16 -10.92
N VAL A 68 -1.00 -6.90 -9.94
CA VAL A 68 -2.12 -6.41 -9.11
C VAL A 68 -1.69 -5.23 -8.23
N ASN A 69 -0.48 -5.27 -7.68
CA ASN A 69 0.08 -4.16 -6.92
C ASN A 69 0.27 -2.92 -7.78
N ILE A 70 0.83 -3.05 -8.99
CA ILE A 70 0.99 -1.94 -9.94
C ILE A 70 -0.38 -1.35 -10.31
N LYS A 71 -1.38 -2.19 -10.60
CA LYS A 71 -2.76 -1.75 -10.87
C LYS A 71 -3.38 -0.95 -9.71
N ARG A 72 -2.90 -1.17 -8.48
CA ARG A 72 -3.39 -0.48 -7.27
C ARG A 72 -2.71 0.88 -7.04
N LEU A 73 -1.47 1.06 -7.50
CA LEU A 73 -0.70 2.30 -7.30
C LEU A 73 -1.48 3.57 -7.69
N PRO A 74 -2.20 3.64 -8.82
CA PRO A 74 -2.94 4.85 -9.19
C PRO A 74 -4.04 5.23 -8.19
N LYS A 75 -4.68 4.25 -7.55
CA LYS A 75 -5.70 4.53 -6.52
C LYS A 75 -5.06 5.08 -5.25
N LEU A 76 -3.95 4.47 -4.85
CA LEU A 76 -3.17 4.96 -3.70
C LEU A 76 -2.66 6.37 -3.98
N LEU A 77 -2.19 6.66 -5.18
CA LEU A 77 -1.75 7.99 -5.63
C LEU A 77 -2.89 9.02 -5.74
N GLY A 78 -4.13 8.58 -5.99
CA GLY A 78 -5.29 9.46 -6.03
C GLY A 78 -5.79 9.85 -4.63
N ASP A 79 -5.61 8.97 -3.65
CA ASP A 79 -6.05 9.17 -2.26
C ASP A 79 -4.95 9.78 -1.36
N VAL A 80 -3.71 9.95 -1.83
CA VAL A 80 -2.66 10.61 -1.02
C VAL A 80 -2.87 12.12 -0.98
N PRO A 81 -2.83 12.76 0.21
CA PRO A 81 -2.68 14.20 0.30
C PRO A 81 -1.42 14.61 -0.47
N GLY A 82 -1.47 15.74 -1.21
CA GLY A 82 -0.49 16.15 -2.22
C GLY A 82 1.00 16.13 -1.81
N VAL A 83 1.29 16.05 -0.50
CA VAL A 83 2.62 15.90 0.10
C VAL A 83 3.37 14.65 -0.39
N CYS A 84 2.70 13.52 -0.58
CA CYS A 84 3.36 12.29 -1.07
C CYS A 84 3.56 12.30 -2.59
N LEU A 85 2.76 13.08 -3.32
CA LEU A 85 2.87 13.28 -4.76
C LEU A 85 4.13 14.09 -5.11
N GLU A 86 4.52 15.05 -4.28
CA GLU A 86 5.76 15.82 -4.49
C GLU A 86 7.00 14.93 -4.36
N LYS A 87 7.11 14.17 -3.27
CA LYS A 87 8.21 13.20 -3.09
C LYS A 87 8.23 12.12 -4.18
N ALA A 88 7.07 11.68 -4.65
CA ALA A 88 7.00 10.71 -5.74
C ALA A 88 7.43 11.30 -7.09
N LYS A 89 7.16 12.59 -7.35
CA LYS A 89 7.65 13.29 -8.56
C LYS A 89 9.18 13.38 -8.56
N ASP A 90 9.80 13.60 -7.40
CA ASP A 90 11.27 13.65 -7.27
C ASP A 90 11.92 12.31 -7.61
N VAL A 91 11.26 11.19 -7.27
CA VAL A 91 11.78 9.83 -7.51
C VAL A 91 11.45 9.31 -8.91
N LEU A 92 10.25 9.62 -9.43
CA LEU A 92 9.77 9.10 -10.71
C LEU A 92 10.23 9.93 -11.91
N GLY A 93 10.76 11.13 -11.68
CA GLY A 93 11.16 12.07 -12.72
C GLY A 93 9.94 12.63 -13.45
N THR A 94 9.86 13.96 -13.60
CA THR A 94 8.85 14.57 -14.46
C THR A 94 9.17 14.24 -15.91
N GLY A 95 8.48 13.25 -16.46
CA GLY A 95 8.47 13.00 -17.90
C GLY A 95 7.90 14.21 -18.64
N ASN A 96 8.77 14.96 -19.31
CA ASN A 96 8.43 16.10 -20.17
C ASN A 96 7.48 15.63 -21.28
N ASN A 97 6.17 15.78 -21.06
CA ASN A 97 5.19 15.72 -22.13
C ASN A 97 5.02 17.12 -22.71
N GLU A 98 6.07 17.63 -23.35
CA GLU A 98 5.94 18.77 -24.25
C GLU A 98 5.12 18.30 -25.45
N LYS A 99 3.80 18.43 -25.36
CA LYS A 99 2.96 18.44 -26.55
C LYS A 99 3.33 19.70 -27.32
N LYS A 100 4.23 19.59 -28.30
CA LYS A 100 4.40 20.61 -29.34
C LYS A 100 3.06 20.76 -30.04
N ALA A 101 2.29 21.77 -29.63
CA ALA A 101 1.16 22.25 -30.40
C ALA A 101 1.74 22.80 -31.72
N THR A 102 1.70 22.01 -32.77
CA THR A 102 1.86 22.51 -34.13
C THR A 102 0.63 23.37 -34.42
N SER A 103 0.75 24.68 -34.20
CA SER A 103 -0.14 25.66 -34.81
C SER A 103 0.17 25.64 -36.30
N SER A 104 -0.61 24.86 -37.05
CA SER A 104 -0.63 24.95 -38.51
C SER A 104 -1.51 26.13 -38.87
N THR A 105 -0.89 27.25 -39.24
CA THR A 105 -1.55 28.37 -39.91
C THR A 105 -2.01 27.91 -41.28
N VAL A 106 -3.31 28.06 -41.56
CA VAL A 106 -3.88 28.17 -42.92
C VAL A 106 -4.68 29.44 -42.95
#